data_AF-A0A359LV74-F1
#
_entry.id   AF-A0A359LV74-F1
#
_cell.length_a   1.000
_cell.length_b   1.000
_cell.length_c   1.000
_cell.angle_alpha   90.00
_cell.angle_beta   90.00
_cell.angle_gamma   90.00
#
_symmetry.space_group_name_H-M   'P 1'
#
loop_
_entity.id
_entity.type
_entity.pdbx_description
1 polymer ?
#
loop_
_entity_poly.entity_id
_entity_poly.type
_entity_poly.pdbx_seq_one_letter_code
_entity_poly.pdbx_strand_id
1 'polypeptide(L)'
;SNRSAIGARVKVTSSTGQSQYAVVSSAGSYLSSHDRRLVFGFGAAAFAKAEILWPGGKTQTLTGLAQGRYHQIAEETGPGS
;
A
#
# COMPACT_ATOMS: atom_id res chain seq x y z
N SER A 1 -12.29 -1.54 12.10
CA SER A 1 -11.81 -2.93 11.94
C SER A 1 -11.89 -3.31 10.48
N ASN A 2 -10.84 -2.98 9.72
CA ASN A 2 -10.72 -3.36 8.31
C ASN A 2 -9.38 -4.08 8.13
N ARG A 3 -9.26 -5.27 8.73
CA ARG A 3 -8.01 -6.07 8.76
C ARG A 3 -7.52 -6.50 7.38
N SER A 4 -8.28 -6.23 6.33
CA SER A 4 -8.01 -6.73 5.00
C SER A 4 -7.57 -5.68 3.99
N ALA A 5 -7.72 -4.40 4.29
CA ALA A 5 -7.43 -3.29 3.37
C ALA A 5 -8.13 -3.40 1.99
N ILE A 6 -9.10 -4.31 1.82
CA ILE A 6 -9.73 -4.58 0.51
C ILE A 6 -10.45 -3.31 0.04
N GLY A 7 -10.16 -2.92 -1.20
CA GLY A 7 -10.64 -1.67 -1.79
C GLY A 7 -9.74 -0.45 -1.50
N ALA A 8 -8.69 -0.59 -0.69
CA ALA A 8 -7.73 0.50 -0.50
C ALA A 8 -6.94 0.76 -1.77
N ARG A 9 -6.78 2.05 -2.13
CA ARG A 9 -6.00 2.48 -3.29
C ARG A 9 -4.65 2.97 -2.82
N VAL A 10 -3.59 2.37 -3.31
CA VAL A 10 -2.21 2.72 -3.00
C VAL A 10 -1.60 3.43 -4.20
N LYS A 11 -1.09 4.64 -4.01
CA LYS A 11 -0.29 5.38 -4.97
C LYS A 11 1.13 5.44 -4.45
N VAL A 12 2.10 4.92 -5.20
CA VAL A 12 3.51 5.00 -4.82
C VAL A 12 4.25 5.89 -5.79
N THR A 13 4.98 6.87 -5.28
CA THR A 13 5.82 7.78 -6.05
C THR A 13 7.29 7.46 -5.80
N SER A 14 8.05 7.34 -6.88
CA SER A 14 9.50 7.17 -6.85
C SER A 14 10.24 8.50 -6.66
N SER A 15 11.53 8.43 -6.35
CA SER A 15 12.43 9.59 -6.28
C SER A 15 12.57 10.33 -7.60
N THR A 16 12.30 9.66 -8.72
CA THR A 16 12.30 10.25 -10.08
C THR A 16 10.95 10.89 -10.44
N GLY A 17 9.98 10.89 -9.54
CA GLY A 17 8.65 11.47 -9.75
C GLY A 17 7.64 10.54 -10.46
N GLN A 18 8.05 9.33 -10.83
CA GLN A 18 7.15 8.34 -11.43
C GLN A 18 6.17 7.83 -10.39
N SER A 19 4.87 7.76 -10.72
CA SER A 19 3.83 7.29 -9.81
C SER A 19 3.16 6.03 -10.33
N GLN A 20 3.05 5.01 -9.48
CA GLN A 20 2.32 3.76 -9.75
C GLN A 20 1.10 3.68 -8.85
N TYR A 21 0.00 3.15 -9.37
CA TYR A 21 -1.25 2.98 -8.63
C TYR A 21 -1.59 1.49 -8.55
N ALA A 22 -1.97 1.03 -7.36
CA ALA A 22 -2.50 -0.30 -7.14
C ALA A 22 -3.74 -0.22 -6.26
N VAL A 23 -4.63 -1.20 -6.41
CA VAL A 23 -5.79 -1.36 -5.53
C VAL A 23 -5.64 -2.71 -4.84
N VAL A 24 -5.82 -2.74 -3.53
CA VAL A 24 -5.88 -4.00 -2.79
C VAL A 24 -7.19 -4.68 -3.16
N SER A 25 -7.14 -5.64 -4.07
CA SER A 25 -8.30 -6.46 -4.43
C SER A 25 -8.26 -7.79 -3.67
N SER A 26 -9.44 -8.30 -3.29
CA SER A 26 -9.59 -9.65 -2.75
C SER A 26 -9.62 -10.74 -3.83
N ALA A 27 -9.47 -10.38 -5.11
CA ALA A 27 -9.72 -11.22 -6.27
C ALA A 27 -8.54 -12.16 -6.62
N GLY A 28 -7.77 -12.58 -5.62
CA GLY A 28 -6.59 -13.44 -5.79
C GLY A 28 -6.75 -14.75 -5.06
N SER A 29 -7.77 -15.57 -5.38
CA SER A 29 -7.86 -16.96 -4.90
C SER A 29 -8.89 -17.77 -5.71
N TYR A 30 -8.44 -18.51 -6.73
CA TYR A 30 -9.00 -19.86 -6.94
C TYR A 30 -8.02 -20.95 -6.48
N LEU A 31 -6.70 -20.70 -6.40
CA LEU A 31 -5.70 -21.74 -6.06
C LEU A 31 -4.46 -21.30 -5.24
N SER A 32 -4.41 -20.13 -4.59
CA SER A 32 -3.30 -19.83 -3.66
C SER A 32 -3.68 -18.85 -2.57
N SER A 33 -3.69 -19.37 -1.35
CA SER A 33 -4.16 -18.72 -0.13
C SER A 33 -3.16 -17.67 0.37
N HIS A 34 -3.66 -16.46 0.65
CA HIS A 34 -3.21 -15.56 1.73
C HIS A 34 -2.10 -14.49 1.55
N ASP A 35 -1.43 -14.30 0.41
CA ASP A 35 -0.47 -13.17 0.29
C ASP A 35 -1.09 -11.93 -0.38
N ARG A 36 -1.58 -10.98 0.43
CA ARG A 36 -2.09 -9.66 -0.04
C ARG A 36 -0.96 -8.66 -0.22
N ARG A 37 0.06 -9.03 -0.97
CA ARG A 37 1.25 -8.19 -1.11
C ARG A 37 1.19 -7.37 -2.39
N LEU A 38 1.39 -6.07 -2.24
CA LEU A 38 1.65 -5.16 -3.35
C LEU A 38 3.17 -5.04 -3.51
N VAL A 39 3.68 -5.44 -4.67
CA VAL A 39 5.09 -5.30 -5.02
C VAL A 39 5.20 -4.20 -6.07
N PHE A 40 5.95 -3.16 -5.75
CA PHE A 40 6.24 -2.06 -6.67
C PHE A 40 7.71 -2.14 -7.07
N GLY A 41 7.95 -2.33 -8.37
CA GLY A 41 9.28 -2.28 -8.95
C GLY A 41 9.61 -0.86 -9.40
N PHE A 42 10.66 -0.26 -8.84
CA PHE A 42 11.12 1.07 -9.23
C PHE A 42 12.41 1.05 -10.07
N GLY A 43 12.94 -0.14 -10.41
CA GLY A 43 14.17 -0.27 -11.17
C GLY A 43 15.34 0.40 -10.44
N ALA A 44 15.96 1.40 -11.09
CA ALA A 44 17.00 2.24 -10.49
C ALA A 44 16.47 3.42 -9.65
N ALA A 45 15.17 3.70 -9.70
CA ALA A 45 14.56 4.77 -8.92
C ALA A 45 14.30 4.29 -7.49
N ALA A 46 14.50 5.17 -6.52
CA ALA A 46 14.24 4.89 -5.12
C ALA A 46 12.75 5.09 -4.79
N PHE A 47 12.26 4.44 -3.74
CA PHE A 47 10.99 4.81 -3.13
C PHE A 47 11.07 6.24 -2.58
N ALA A 48 10.09 7.10 -2.87
CA ALA A 48 9.97 8.40 -2.23
C ALA A 48 8.82 8.43 -1.22
N LYS A 49 7.61 8.09 -1.67
CA LYS A 49 6.41 8.07 -0.82
C LYS A 49 5.35 7.10 -1.31
N ALA A 50 4.48 6.65 -0.41
CA ALA A 50 3.23 5.96 -0.73
C ALA A 50 2.04 6.68 -0.09
N GLU A 51 0.94 6.80 -0.81
CA GLU A 51 -0.31 7.38 -0.35
C GLU A 51 -1.37 6.27 -0.43
N ILE A 52 -1.97 5.92 0.69
CA ILE A 52 -2.97 4.87 0.82
C ILE A 52 -4.30 5.53 1.13
N LEU A 53 -5.22 5.49 0.17
CA LEU A 53 -6.61 5.84 0.38
C LEU A 53 -7.35 4.60 0.87
N TRP A 54 -7.68 4.58 2.15
CA TRP A 54 -8.47 3.54 2.77
C TRP A 54 -9.93 3.62 2.30
N PRO A 55 -10.64 2.49 2.21
CA PRO A 55 -12.05 2.48 1.83
C PRO A 55 -12.94 3.25 2.82
N GLY A 56 -12.48 3.46 4.07
CA GLY A 56 -13.14 4.34 5.04
C GLY A 56 -12.96 5.84 4.78
N GLY A 57 -12.32 6.23 3.67
CA GLY A 57 -12.09 7.64 3.30
C GLY A 57 -10.86 8.28 3.94
N LYS A 58 -10.17 7.58 4.84
CA LYS A 58 -8.89 8.04 5.41
C LYS A 58 -7.78 7.92 4.38
N THR A 59 -6.89 8.90 4.36
CA THR A 59 -5.65 8.85 3.56
C THR A 59 -4.46 8.73 4.50
N GLN A 60 -3.59 7.77 4.25
CA GLN A 60 -2.35 7.56 5.00
C GLN A 60 -1.16 7.70 4.08
N THR A 61 -0.22 8.57 4.43
CA THR A 61 1.00 8.80 3.66
C THR A 61 2.19 8.16 4.38
N LEU A 62 2.94 7.35 3.65
CA LEU A 62 4.15 6.69 4.12
C LEU A 62 5.35 7.28 3.39
N THR A 63 6.37 7.65 4.14
CA THR A 63 7.66 8.14 3.62
C THR A 63 8.79 7.40 4.32
N GLY A 64 9.99 7.43 3.75
CA GLY A 64 11.18 6.83 4.38
C GLY A 64 11.15 5.30 4.51
N LEU A 65 10.33 4.60 3.72
CA LEU A 65 10.32 3.14 3.73
C LEU A 65 11.63 2.60 3.17
N ALA A 66 12.25 1.67 3.91
CA ALA A 66 13.46 0.99 3.46
C ALA A 66 13.15 0.10 2.24
N GLN A 67 13.93 0.25 1.17
CA GLN A 67 13.80 -0.57 -0.03
C GLN A 67 14.30 -2.00 0.20
N GLY A 68 13.83 -2.95 -0.60
CA GLY A 68 14.25 -4.35 -0.52
C GLY A 68 13.72 -5.10 0.72
N ARG A 69 12.73 -4.54 1.43
CA ARG A 69 12.09 -5.17 2.59
C ARG A 69 10.57 -5.08 2.49
N TYR A 70 9.90 -5.94 3.24
CA TYR A 70 8.45 -5.90 3.39
C TYR A 70 8.08 -5.02 4.56
N HIS A 71 7.14 -4.12 4.32
CA HIS A 71 6.55 -3.25 5.33
C HIS A 71 5.09 -3.65 5.49
N GLN A 72 4.72 -4.05 6.71
CA GLN A 72 3.33 -4.31 7.04
C GLN A 72 2.66 -2.98 7.38
N ILE A 73 1.68 -2.58 6.58
CA ILE A 73 0.92 -1.36 6.80
C ILE A 73 -0.50 -1.74 7.20
N ALA A 74 -0.96 -1.18 8.31
CA ALA A 74 -2.34 -1.27 8.76
C ALA A 74 -2.95 0.13 8.76
N GLU A 75 -4.27 0.20 8.55
CA GLU A 75 -5.03 1.44 8.69
C GLU A 75 -4.74 2.03 10.06
N GLU A 76 -4.22 3.25 10.09
CA GLU A 76 -4.08 3.98 11.34
C GLU A 76 -5.48 4.20 11.90
N THR A 77 -5.83 3.36 12.88
CA THR A 77 -7.05 3.55 13.65
C THR A 77 -6.73 4.71 14.56
N GLY A 78 -6.89 5.94 14.05
CA GLY A 78 -6.80 7.14 14.87
C GLY A 78 -7.58 6.90 16.16
N PRO A 79 -7.06 7.34 17.32
CA PRO A 79 -7.68 7.05 18.60
C PRO A 79 -9.14 7.48 18.51
N GLY A 80 -10.05 6.53 18.75
CA GLY A 80 -11.46 6.83 18.81
C GLY A 80 -11.68 7.88 19.88
N SER A 81 -12.23 9.02 19.48
CA SER A 81 -12.89 9.95 20.39
C SER A 81 -14.37 9.62 20.40
#